data_AF-X1C7T3-F1
#
_entry.id   AF-X1C7T3-F1
#
_cell.length_a   1.000
_cell.length_b   1.000
_cell.length_c   1.000
_cell.angle_alpha   90.00
_cell.angle_beta   90.00
_cell.angle_gamma   90.00
#
_symmetry.space_group_name_H-M   'P 1'
#
loop_
_entity.id
_entity.type
_entity.pdbx_description
1 polymer ?
#
loop_
_entity_poly.entity_id
_entity_poly.type
_entity_poly.pdbx_seq_one_letter_code
_entity_poly.pdbx_strand_id
1 'polypeptide(L)'
;MINSKDKYFLGVDVGSISTNLAVINNSKELIESVYIRTEGKPVDSVQKGIKLMRDQLGEELAITGAGSTGSARKLTGVIIGADIVKNEITAHALASLHYNPDVQTVMEIGGQDSKIIIIRNGIVVDFAMNTVCAAGTGSFLDMQANRLEIPIEKFGELALQSDNAVSIAGRCTVFAESDMIHKQQLGHPTKDIIKGLCEALGRNYLNNVGKGKDIRSPIMFQGGVAANIG
;
A
#
# COMPACT_ATOMS: atom_id res chain seq x y z
N MET A 1 23.75 12.61 -5.95
CA MET A 1 25.17 12.17 -6.08
C MET A 1 25.53 11.42 -4.81
N ILE A 2 26.11 10.24 -4.93
CA ILE A 2 26.55 9.41 -3.78
C ILE A 2 27.86 10.02 -3.24
N ASN A 3 27.92 10.29 -1.94
CA ASN A 3 29.08 10.86 -1.27
C ASN A 3 29.68 9.80 -0.35
N SER A 4 30.97 9.49 -0.49
CA SER A 4 31.62 8.38 0.22
C SER A 4 31.69 8.57 1.75
N LYS A 5 31.32 9.76 2.28
CA LYS A 5 31.27 10.04 3.72
C LYS A 5 29.88 9.85 4.33
N ASP A 6 28.84 9.75 3.51
CA ASP A 6 27.47 9.59 4.01
C ASP A 6 27.19 8.13 4.38
N LYS A 7 26.36 7.95 5.41
CA LYS A 7 25.87 6.64 5.81
C LYS A 7 24.57 6.35 5.08
N TYR A 8 24.48 5.16 4.52
CA TYR A 8 23.29 4.69 3.80
C TYR A 8 22.61 3.57 4.57
N PHE A 9 21.28 3.56 4.58
CA PHE A 9 20.48 2.57 5.30
C PHE A 9 19.45 1.95 4.36
N LEU A 10 19.34 0.62 4.38
CA LEU A 10 18.40 -0.13 3.56
C LEU A 10 17.15 -0.49 4.38
N GLY A 11 15.97 -0.10 3.89
CA GLY A 11 14.69 -0.61 4.36
C GLY A 11 14.12 -1.60 3.35
N VAL A 12 13.65 -2.76 3.82
CA VAL A 12 12.96 -3.75 2.98
C VAL A 12 11.59 -4.09 3.56
N ASP A 13 10.54 -3.74 2.85
CA ASP A 13 9.16 -4.09 3.16
C ASP A 13 8.69 -5.21 2.21
N VAL A 14 8.42 -6.38 2.77
CA VAL A 14 7.93 -7.52 1.98
C VAL A 14 6.51 -7.83 2.39
N GLY A 15 5.58 -7.42 1.53
CA GLY A 15 4.17 -7.75 1.61
C GLY A 15 3.77 -8.91 0.70
N SER A 16 2.50 -9.27 0.77
CA SER A 16 1.92 -10.39 0.02
C SER A 16 1.87 -10.13 -1.50
N ILE A 17 1.77 -8.86 -1.91
CA ILE A 17 1.65 -8.46 -3.32
C ILE A 17 2.92 -7.80 -3.85
N SER A 18 3.58 -6.99 -3.03
CA SER A 18 4.77 -6.24 -3.43
C SER A 18 5.90 -6.38 -2.42
N THR A 19 7.11 -6.22 -2.93
CA THR A 19 8.34 -6.11 -2.18
C THR A 19 8.94 -4.75 -2.53
N ASN A 20 9.13 -3.92 -1.51
CA ASN A 20 9.63 -2.56 -1.63
C ASN A 20 10.99 -2.48 -0.94
N LEU A 21 11.99 -1.97 -1.64
CA LEU A 21 13.29 -1.64 -1.07
C LEU A 21 13.47 -0.13 -1.16
N ALA A 22 14.02 0.47 -0.11
CA ALA A 22 14.34 1.89 -0.09
C ALA A 22 15.70 2.09 0.56
N VAL A 23 16.57 2.88 -0.06
CA VAL A 23 17.83 3.33 0.52
C VAL A 23 17.69 4.79 0.90
N ILE A 24 17.99 5.10 2.16
CA ILE A 24 18.01 6.46 2.69
C ILE A 24 19.42 6.84 3.17
N ASN A 25 19.74 8.13 3.21
CA ASN A 25 20.97 8.62 3.85
C ASN A 25 20.76 8.94 5.34
N ASN A 26 21.83 9.37 6.01
CA ASN A 26 21.82 9.85 7.40
C ASN A 26 20.93 11.08 7.66
N SER A 27 20.64 11.87 6.62
CA SER A 27 19.68 12.98 6.65
C SER A 27 18.22 12.52 6.49
N LYS A 28 17.98 11.21 6.38
CA LYS A 28 16.67 10.57 6.12
C LYS A 28 16.08 10.89 4.75
N GLU A 29 16.90 11.32 3.81
CA GLU A 29 16.48 11.56 2.43
C GLU A 29 16.47 10.25 1.65
N LEU A 30 15.43 10.05 0.83
CA LEU A 30 15.34 8.91 -0.08
C LEU A 30 16.36 9.06 -1.20
N ILE A 31 17.24 8.07 -1.34
CA ILE A 31 18.28 8.03 -2.37
C ILE A 31 17.80 7.22 -3.56
N GLU A 32 17.23 6.04 -3.32
CA GLU A 32 16.68 5.16 -4.35
C GLU A 32 15.62 4.24 -3.76
N SER A 33 14.69 3.81 -4.60
CA SER A 33 13.66 2.82 -4.26
C SER A 33 13.39 1.84 -5.38
N VAL A 34 13.14 0.58 -5.02
CA VAL A 34 12.76 -0.48 -5.95
C VAL A 34 11.41 -1.04 -5.51
N TYR A 35 10.47 -1.08 -6.44
CA TYR A 35 9.16 -1.73 -6.28
C TYR A 35 9.09 -2.93 -7.22
N ILE A 36 8.79 -4.11 -6.66
CA ILE A 36 8.59 -5.34 -7.45
C ILE A 36 7.37 -6.10 -6.91
N ARG A 37 6.72 -6.89 -7.78
CA ARG A 37 5.68 -7.83 -7.34
C ARG A 37 6.33 -9.02 -6.59
N THR A 38 5.74 -9.41 -5.46
CA THR A 38 6.22 -10.54 -4.65
C THR A 38 5.87 -11.88 -5.28
N GLU A 39 4.68 -11.98 -5.91
CA GLU A 39 4.19 -13.21 -6.58
C GLU A 39 4.28 -14.49 -5.73
N GLY A 40 4.13 -14.36 -4.40
CA GLY A 40 4.27 -15.47 -3.46
C GLY A 40 5.70 -16.02 -3.30
N LYS A 41 6.71 -15.37 -3.90
CA LYS A 41 8.13 -15.77 -3.87
C LYS A 41 8.98 -14.71 -3.12
N PRO A 42 8.78 -14.53 -1.81
CA PRO A 42 9.42 -13.45 -1.06
C PRO A 42 10.96 -13.51 -1.10
N VAL A 43 11.56 -14.70 -1.11
CA VAL A 43 13.02 -14.86 -1.19
C VAL A 43 13.54 -14.34 -2.53
N ASP A 44 12.98 -14.85 -3.63
CA ASP A 44 13.40 -14.50 -4.99
C ASP A 44 13.18 -13.00 -5.26
N SER A 45 12.04 -12.46 -4.81
CA SER A 45 11.74 -11.04 -4.94
C SER A 45 12.77 -10.19 -4.18
N VAL A 46 13.06 -10.47 -2.91
CA VAL A 46 14.08 -9.73 -2.16
C VAL A 46 15.44 -9.78 -2.87
N GLN A 47 15.88 -10.96 -3.31
CA GLN A 47 17.16 -11.11 -4.03
C GLN A 47 17.19 -10.32 -5.34
N LYS A 48 16.10 -10.37 -6.11
CA LYS A 48 15.95 -9.58 -7.35
C LYS A 48 15.96 -8.08 -7.05
N GLY A 49 15.25 -7.64 -6.01
CA GLY A 49 15.20 -6.24 -5.59
C GLY A 49 16.58 -5.72 -5.18
N ILE A 50 17.34 -6.49 -4.41
CA ILE A 50 18.73 -6.14 -4.02
C ILE A 50 19.62 -6.01 -5.26
N LYS A 51 19.50 -6.94 -6.21
CA LYS A 51 20.26 -6.86 -7.46
C LYS A 51 19.94 -5.57 -8.23
N LEU A 52 18.66 -5.27 -8.44
CA LEU A 52 18.23 -4.05 -9.12
C LEU A 52 18.73 -2.78 -8.40
N MET A 53 18.63 -2.75 -7.08
CA MET A 53 19.12 -1.64 -6.25
C MET A 53 20.63 -1.43 -6.43
N ARG A 54 21.40 -2.53 -6.46
CA ARG A 54 22.85 -2.48 -6.71
C ARG A 54 23.17 -2.00 -8.11
N ASP A 55 22.43 -2.46 -9.12
CA ASP A 55 22.62 -2.04 -10.51
C ASP A 55 22.36 -0.53 -10.67
N GLN A 56 21.44 0.05 -9.90
CA GLN A 56 21.11 1.48 -9.91
C GLN A 56 22.09 2.35 -9.11
N LEU A 57 22.49 1.91 -7.91
CA LEU A 57 23.34 2.68 -7.01
C LEU A 57 24.84 2.47 -7.23
N GLY A 58 25.22 1.41 -7.94
CA GLY A 58 26.61 0.98 -8.11
C GLY A 58 27.11 0.11 -6.95
N GLU A 59 28.10 -0.73 -7.24
CA GLU A 59 28.63 -1.71 -6.27
C GLU A 59 29.40 -1.08 -5.10
N GLU A 60 29.83 0.18 -5.25
CA GLU A 60 30.65 0.87 -4.25
C GLU A 60 29.85 1.47 -3.09
N LEU A 61 28.52 1.51 -3.17
CA LEU A 61 27.68 2.05 -2.10
C LEU A 61 27.58 1.06 -0.93
N ALA A 62 28.21 1.42 0.19
CA ALA A 62 28.18 0.63 1.41
C ALA A 62 26.94 0.94 2.27
N ILE A 63 26.12 -0.08 2.52
CA ILE A 63 24.99 0.00 3.46
C ILE A 63 25.53 -0.13 4.89
N THR A 64 25.28 0.90 5.71
CA THR A 64 25.70 0.97 7.12
C THR A 64 24.78 0.18 8.05
N GLY A 65 23.50 0.05 7.69
CA GLY A 65 22.54 -0.76 8.43
C GLY A 65 21.30 -1.07 7.62
N ALA A 66 20.60 -2.13 8.00
CA ALA A 66 19.42 -2.62 7.30
C ALA A 66 18.25 -2.88 8.26
N GLY A 67 17.05 -2.57 7.81
CA GLY A 67 15.80 -2.84 8.50
C GLY A 67 14.83 -3.63 7.62
N SER A 68 14.05 -4.52 8.21
CA SER A 68 13.00 -5.25 7.51
C SER A 68 11.61 -5.11 8.16
N THR A 69 10.59 -5.04 7.30
CA THR A 69 9.18 -4.97 7.69
C THR A 69 8.27 -5.74 6.71
N GLY A 70 6.96 -5.65 6.92
CA GLY A 70 5.95 -6.40 6.18
C GLY A 70 5.62 -7.79 6.76
N SER A 71 4.86 -8.57 5.99
CA SER A 71 4.40 -9.90 6.37
C SER A 71 5.55 -10.93 6.41
N ALA A 72 6.52 -10.83 5.51
CA ALA A 72 7.69 -11.72 5.46
C ALA A 72 8.94 -11.18 6.20
N ARG A 73 8.80 -10.10 6.99
CA ARG A 73 9.92 -9.37 7.63
C ARG A 73 10.99 -10.21 8.31
N LYS A 74 10.61 -11.30 8.99
CA LYS A 74 11.55 -12.17 9.70
C LYS A 74 12.45 -12.93 8.74
N LEU A 75 11.86 -13.49 7.68
CA LEU A 75 12.57 -14.16 6.61
C LEU A 75 13.49 -13.16 5.89
N THR A 76 12.94 -12.01 5.51
CA THR A 76 13.70 -10.91 4.90
C THR A 76 14.87 -10.47 5.76
N GLY A 77 14.66 -10.35 7.07
CA GLY A 77 15.70 -9.96 8.02
C GLY A 77 16.87 -10.93 8.04
N VAL A 78 16.60 -12.24 7.93
CA VAL A 78 17.65 -13.26 7.81
C VAL A 78 18.38 -13.14 6.47
N ILE A 79 17.66 -12.92 5.36
CA ILE A 79 18.26 -12.83 4.01
C ILE A 79 19.21 -11.65 3.89
N ILE A 80 18.84 -10.49 4.45
CA ILE A 80 19.62 -9.25 4.29
C ILE A 80 20.55 -8.97 5.47
N GLY A 81 20.52 -9.81 6.51
CA GLY A 81 21.23 -9.55 7.76
C GLY A 81 20.75 -8.27 8.46
N ALA A 82 19.42 -8.07 8.55
CA ALA A 82 18.84 -6.86 9.09
C ALA A 82 19.21 -6.66 10.58
N ASP A 83 19.67 -5.46 10.91
CA ASP A 83 19.91 -5.02 12.29
C ASP A 83 18.59 -4.89 13.07
N ILE A 84 17.51 -4.54 12.36
CA ILE A 84 16.22 -4.27 12.96
C ILE A 84 15.10 -4.95 12.16
N VAL A 85 14.29 -5.74 12.85
CA VAL A 85 13.06 -6.34 12.29
C VAL A 85 11.86 -5.76 13.04
N LYS A 86 10.99 -5.02 12.36
CA LYS A 86 9.82 -4.37 12.98
C LYS A 86 8.55 -4.61 12.17
N ASN A 87 7.41 -4.60 12.86
CA ASN A 87 6.12 -4.71 12.18
C ASN A 87 5.85 -3.46 11.31
N GLU A 88 5.01 -3.66 10.30
CA GLU A 88 4.63 -2.62 9.34
C GLU A 88 3.87 -1.45 9.98
N ILE A 89 3.11 -1.70 11.06
CA ILE A 89 2.41 -0.63 11.80
C ILE A 89 3.41 0.41 12.31
N THR A 90 4.52 -0.03 12.90
CA THR A 90 5.56 0.88 13.39
C THR A 90 6.27 1.57 12.23
N ALA A 91 6.58 0.83 11.15
CA ALA A 91 7.26 1.40 9.99
C ALA A 91 6.41 2.49 9.30
N HIS A 92 5.13 2.22 9.03
CA HIS A 92 4.20 3.19 8.47
C HIS A 92 4.02 4.40 9.38
N ALA A 93 3.85 4.20 10.70
CA ALA A 93 3.67 5.31 11.63
C ALA A 93 4.90 6.22 11.66
N LEU A 94 6.11 5.65 11.76
CA LEU A 94 7.36 6.42 11.79
C LEU A 94 7.62 7.15 10.46
N ALA A 95 7.36 6.49 9.32
CA ALA A 95 7.47 7.13 8.02
C ALA A 95 6.47 8.29 7.89
N SER A 96 5.23 8.09 8.33
CA SER A 96 4.19 9.13 8.29
C SER A 96 4.57 10.35 9.13
N LEU A 97 5.06 10.12 10.36
CA LEU A 97 5.52 11.18 11.26
C LEU A 97 6.78 11.89 10.75
N HIS A 98 7.60 11.21 9.96
CA HIS A 98 8.76 11.83 9.32
C HIS A 98 8.35 12.85 8.25
N TYR A 99 7.37 12.51 7.41
CA TYR A 99 6.89 13.42 6.35
C TYR A 99 5.88 14.46 6.85
N ASN A 100 5.09 14.13 7.86
CA ASN A 100 4.15 15.05 8.50
C ASN A 100 4.11 14.78 10.02
N PRO A 101 4.83 15.58 10.83
CA PRO A 101 4.85 15.42 12.28
C PRO A 101 3.49 15.55 12.97
N ASP A 102 2.53 16.23 12.32
CA ASP A 102 1.20 16.49 12.87
C ASP A 102 0.18 15.41 12.49
N VAL A 103 0.55 14.41 11.69
CA VAL A 103 -0.38 13.36 11.24
C VAL A 103 -1.07 12.67 12.42
N GLN A 104 -2.40 12.58 12.35
CA GLN A 104 -3.23 12.00 13.40
C GLN A 104 -3.84 10.66 13.01
N THR A 105 -3.99 10.41 11.72
CA THR A 105 -4.51 9.14 11.20
C THR A 105 -3.74 8.72 9.96
N VAL A 106 -3.26 7.49 9.93
CA VAL A 106 -2.74 6.86 8.72
C VAL A 106 -3.79 5.88 8.24
N MET A 107 -4.24 6.05 7.00
CA MET A 107 -5.04 5.08 6.29
C MET A 107 -4.14 4.41 5.28
N GLU A 108 -4.03 3.08 5.32
CA GLU A 108 -3.23 2.33 4.37
C GLU A 108 -4.11 1.26 3.73
N ILE A 109 -4.15 1.25 2.40
CA ILE A 109 -4.86 0.23 1.65
C ILE A 109 -3.87 -0.42 0.68
N GLY A 110 -3.41 -1.60 1.08
CA GLY A 110 -2.53 -2.45 0.30
C GLY A 110 -3.31 -3.33 -0.65
N GLY A 111 -2.62 -4.30 -1.26
CA GLY A 111 -3.25 -5.22 -2.21
C GLY A 111 -4.13 -6.28 -1.54
N GLN A 112 -3.69 -6.89 -0.45
CA GLN A 112 -4.40 -8.01 0.21
C GLN A 112 -4.85 -7.69 1.64
N ASP A 113 -4.37 -6.57 2.18
CA ASP A 113 -4.73 -6.11 3.50
C ASP A 113 -4.90 -4.59 3.50
N SER A 114 -5.55 -4.10 4.54
CA SER A 114 -5.73 -2.68 4.78
C SER A 114 -5.65 -2.38 6.26
N LYS A 115 -5.12 -1.21 6.59
CA LYS A 115 -4.74 -0.83 7.95
C LYS A 115 -5.19 0.57 8.25
N ILE A 116 -5.52 0.82 9.50
CA ILE A 116 -5.68 2.17 10.03
C ILE A 116 -4.81 2.30 11.28
N ILE A 117 -4.10 3.41 11.39
CA ILE A 117 -3.21 3.70 12.52
C ILE A 117 -3.60 5.06 13.09
N ILE A 118 -3.91 5.08 14.38
CA ILE A 118 -4.29 6.29 15.10
C ILE A 118 -3.07 6.78 15.87
N ILE A 119 -2.67 8.01 15.60
CA ILE A 119 -1.48 8.63 16.17
C ILE A 119 -1.89 9.84 17.00
N ARG A 120 -1.42 9.92 18.25
CA ARG A 120 -1.63 11.07 19.13
C ARG A 120 -0.29 11.47 19.74
N ASN A 121 0.03 12.76 19.63
CA ASN A 121 1.28 13.32 20.15
C ASN A 121 2.52 12.54 19.68
N GLY A 122 2.54 12.14 18.40
CA GLY A 122 3.65 11.36 17.81
C GLY A 122 3.70 9.88 18.22
N ILE A 123 2.69 9.35 18.92
CA ILE A 123 2.66 7.97 19.41
C ILE A 123 1.45 7.23 18.83
N VAL A 124 1.66 5.98 18.39
CA VAL A 124 0.57 5.09 17.98
C VAL A 124 -0.26 4.70 19.20
N VAL A 125 -1.52 5.10 19.25
CA VAL A 125 -2.44 4.81 20.36
C VAL A 125 -3.45 3.71 20.06
N ASP A 126 -3.73 3.48 18.78
CA ASP A 126 -4.65 2.44 18.34
C ASP A 126 -4.35 2.08 16.88
N PHE A 127 -4.68 0.86 16.48
CA PHE A 127 -4.62 0.42 15.09
C PHE A 127 -5.66 -0.67 14.83
N ALA A 128 -5.99 -0.88 13.57
CA ALA A 128 -6.71 -2.07 13.11
C ALA A 128 -6.20 -2.50 11.74
N MET A 129 -6.36 -3.78 11.43
CA MET A 129 -6.01 -4.34 10.13
C MET A 129 -7.07 -5.35 9.70
N ASN A 130 -7.33 -5.42 8.40
CA ASN A 130 -8.09 -6.48 7.77
C ASN A 130 -7.16 -7.28 6.86
N THR A 131 -7.00 -8.57 7.14
CA THR A 131 -6.17 -9.50 6.36
C THR A 131 -6.97 -10.67 5.77
N VAL A 132 -8.28 -10.73 6.06
CA VAL A 132 -9.12 -11.89 5.72
C VAL A 132 -10.00 -11.61 4.51
N CYS A 133 -10.49 -10.38 4.37
CA CYS A 133 -11.45 -10.02 3.35
C CYS A 133 -10.82 -9.12 2.28
N ALA A 134 -10.95 -9.51 1.02
CA ALA A 134 -10.58 -8.66 -0.12
C ALA A 134 -11.45 -7.38 -0.21
N ALA A 135 -12.66 -7.40 0.36
CA ALA A 135 -13.52 -6.21 0.37
C ALA A 135 -12.88 -5.11 1.24
N GLY A 136 -12.43 -4.03 0.58
CA GLY A 136 -11.70 -2.94 1.22
C GLY A 136 -10.17 -3.02 1.09
N THR A 137 -9.66 -3.80 0.12
CA THR A 137 -8.23 -3.85 -0.26
C THR A 137 -8.09 -3.65 -1.77
N GLY A 138 -6.87 -3.45 -2.27
CA GLY A 138 -6.60 -3.25 -3.70
C GLY A 138 -7.03 -4.43 -4.58
N SER A 139 -6.98 -5.66 -4.06
CA SER A 139 -7.43 -6.85 -4.78
C SER A 139 -8.91 -6.80 -5.17
N PHE A 140 -9.75 -6.08 -4.42
CA PHE A 140 -11.13 -5.81 -4.81
C PHE A 140 -11.19 -5.12 -6.17
N LEU A 141 -10.41 -4.04 -6.34
CA LEU A 141 -10.36 -3.28 -7.60
C LEU A 141 -9.62 -4.05 -8.68
N ASP A 142 -8.51 -4.73 -8.38
CA ASP A 142 -7.79 -5.56 -9.36
C ASP A 142 -8.71 -6.60 -10.01
N MET A 143 -9.54 -7.28 -9.20
CA MET A 143 -10.48 -8.29 -9.70
C MET A 143 -11.56 -7.66 -10.60
N GLN A 144 -12.08 -6.48 -10.25
CA GLN A 144 -13.09 -5.82 -11.08
C GLN A 144 -12.49 -5.24 -12.35
N ALA A 145 -11.29 -4.65 -12.26
CA ALA A 145 -10.54 -4.12 -13.38
C ALA A 145 -10.24 -5.22 -14.41
N ASN A 146 -9.80 -6.39 -13.95
CA ASN A 146 -9.59 -7.56 -14.81
C ASN A 146 -10.88 -7.98 -15.53
N ARG A 147 -12.00 -8.05 -14.81
CA ARG A 147 -13.30 -8.43 -15.37
C ARG A 147 -13.82 -7.42 -16.41
N LEU A 148 -13.57 -6.13 -16.19
CA LEU A 148 -13.92 -5.06 -17.12
C LEU A 148 -12.91 -4.94 -18.27
N GLU A 149 -11.84 -5.72 -18.27
CA GLU A 149 -10.71 -5.64 -19.22
C GLU A 149 -10.07 -4.25 -19.26
N ILE A 150 -10.00 -3.59 -18.09
CA ILE A 150 -9.43 -2.25 -17.92
C ILE A 150 -8.15 -2.36 -17.09
N PRO A 151 -7.02 -1.77 -17.52
CA PRO A 151 -5.83 -1.68 -16.69
C PRO A 151 -6.11 -0.96 -15.37
N ILE A 152 -5.67 -1.51 -14.24
CA ILE A 152 -5.91 -0.93 -12.91
C ILE A 152 -5.34 0.49 -12.79
N GLU A 153 -4.27 0.78 -13.53
CA GLU A 153 -3.63 2.09 -13.59
C GLU A 153 -4.53 3.18 -14.18
N LYS A 154 -5.52 2.80 -15.01
CA LYS A 154 -6.49 3.72 -15.62
C LYS A 154 -7.80 3.83 -14.84
N PHE A 155 -7.97 3.02 -13.80
CA PHE A 155 -9.25 2.86 -13.10
C PHE A 155 -9.68 4.16 -12.43
N GLY A 156 -8.77 4.85 -11.76
CA GLY A 156 -9.05 6.13 -11.10
C GLY A 156 -9.41 7.25 -12.06
N GLU A 157 -8.67 7.39 -13.16
CA GLU A 157 -8.95 8.39 -14.19
C GLU A 157 -10.36 8.23 -14.78
N LEU A 158 -10.78 6.98 -15.01
CA LEU A 158 -12.13 6.68 -15.50
C LEU A 158 -13.20 6.96 -14.44
N ALA A 159 -12.93 6.67 -13.16
CA ALA A 159 -13.85 7.01 -12.07
C ALA A 159 -14.12 8.51 -12.01
N LEU A 160 -13.08 9.34 -12.16
CA LEU A 160 -13.18 10.80 -12.10
C LEU A 160 -13.92 11.43 -13.30
N GLN A 161 -14.07 10.71 -14.41
CA GLN A 161 -14.89 11.15 -15.55
C GLN A 161 -16.41 11.03 -15.31
N SER A 162 -16.81 10.38 -14.21
CA SER A 162 -18.20 10.18 -13.85
C SER A 162 -18.69 11.26 -12.88
N ASP A 163 -19.82 11.88 -13.22
CA ASP A 163 -20.56 12.76 -12.31
C ASP A 163 -21.57 11.99 -11.45
N ASN A 164 -21.85 10.72 -11.77
CA ASN A 164 -22.90 9.92 -11.14
C ASN A 164 -22.37 8.53 -10.77
N ALA A 165 -22.10 8.30 -9.48
CA ALA A 165 -21.69 6.99 -9.02
C ALA A 165 -22.86 6.00 -9.04
N VAL A 166 -22.69 4.86 -9.70
CA VAL A 166 -23.64 3.75 -9.57
C VAL A 166 -23.42 3.07 -8.23
N SER A 167 -24.46 2.94 -7.41
CA SER A 167 -24.34 2.21 -6.16
C SER A 167 -24.07 0.73 -6.43
N ILE A 168 -22.88 0.27 -6.03
CA ILE A 168 -22.47 -1.14 -6.06
C ILE A 168 -22.51 -1.76 -4.65
N ALA A 169 -23.09 -2.94 -4.54
CA ALA A 169 -23.08 -3.79 -3.37
C ALA A 169 -21.66 -4.34 -3.11
N GLY A 170 -20.83 -3.55 -2.44
CA GLY A 170 -19.41 -3.84 -2.25
C GLY A 170 -19.03 -4.81 -1.13
N ARG A 171 -19.96 -5.26 -0.28
CA ARG A 171 -19.59 -5.91 1.00
C ARG A 171 -18.74 -7.18 0.83
N CYS A 172 -18.91 -7.88 -0.29
CA CYS A 172 -18.12 -9.03 -0.69
C CYS A 172 -17.72 -8.83 -2.16
N THR A 173 -16.46 -9.10 -2.50
CA THR A 173 -15.95 -8.96 -3.87
C THR A 173 -16.76 -9.79 -4.88
N VAL A 174 -17.20 -10.99 -4.49
CA VAL A 174 -18.03 -11.87 -5.34
C VAL A 174 -19.41 -11.27 -5.63
N PHE A 175 -20.03 -10.62 -4.65
CA PHE A 175 -21.32 -9.98 -4.85
C PHE A 175 -21.19 -8.65 -5.59
N ALA A 176 -20.09 -7.92 -5.37
CA ALA A 176 -19.78 -6.72 -6.12
C ALA A 176 -19.61 -7.03 -7.61
N GLU A 177 -18.97 -8.14 -7.95
CA GLU A 177 -18.85 -8.62 -9.33
C GLU A 177 -20.23 -8.88 -9.96
N SER A 178 -21.10 -9.61 -9.24
CA SER A 178 -22.45 -9.93 -9.72
C SER A 178 -23.30 -8.67 -9.94
N ASP A 179 -23.25 -7.73 -8.98
CA ASP A 179 -23.98 -6.47 -9.08
C ASP A 179 -23.41 -5.58 -10.20
N MET A 180 -22.09 -5.49 -10.33
CA MET A 180 -21.42 -4.78 -11.43
C MET A 180 -21.89 -5.28 -12.80
N ILE A 181 -21.90 -6.60 -13.02
CA ILE A 181 -22.38 -7.20 -14.28
C ILE A 181 -23.85 -6.86 -14.51
N HIS A 182 -24.67 -6.95 -13.46
CA HIS A 182 -26.08 -6.56 -13.56
C HIS A 182 -26.25 -5.09 -13.96
N LYS A 183 -25.46 -4.17 -13.38
CA LYS A 183 -25.48 -2.74 -13.77
C LYS A 183 -25.04 -2.53 -15.22
N GLN A 184 -24.05 -3.27 -15.70
CA GLN A 184 -23.68 -3.24 -17.12
C GLN A 184 -24.84 -3.68 -18.02
N GLN A 185 -25.55 -4.75 -17.66
CA GLN A 185 -26.71 -5.25 -18.42
C GLN A 185 -27.88 -4.26 -18.46
N LEU A 186 -28.04 -3.44 -17.42
CA LEU A 186 -29.01 -2.34 -17.38
C LEU A 186 -28.58 -1.12 -18.23
N GLY A 187 -27.38 -1.14 -18.82
CA GLY A 187 -26.88 -0.08 -19.68
C GLY A 187 -26.19 1.07 -18.94
N HIS A 188 -25.80 0.88 -17.67
CA HIS A 188 -25.03 1.90 -16.96
C HIS A 188 -23.66 2.14 -17.62
N PRO A 189 -23.22 3.40 -17.78
CA PRO A 189 -21.89 3.71 -18.29
C PRO A 189 -20.79 3.10 -17.43
N THR A 190 -19.74 2.57 -18.07
CA THR A 190 -18.60 1.94 -17.36
C THR A 190 -17.95 2.87 -16.35
N LYS A 191 -17.78 4.15 -16.67
CA LYS A 191 -17.21 5.16 -15.75
C LYS A 191 -18.01 5.32 -14.46
N ASP A 192 -19.34 5.22 -14.54
CA ASP A 192 -20.24 5.38 -13.39
C ASP A 192 -20.18 4.14 -12.49
N ILE A 193 -20.03 2.96 -13.09
CA ILE A 193 -19.79 1.70 -12.39
C ILE A 193 -18.44 1.72 -11.67
N ILE A 194 -17.37 2.14 -12.35
CA ILE A 194 -16.02 2.26 -11.79
C ILE A 194 -16.01 3.21 -10.59
N LYS A 195 -16.65 4.39 -10.70
CA LYS A 195 -16.80 5.31 -9.58
C LYS A 195 -17.53 4.67 -8.40
N GLY A 196 -18.60 3.92 -8.69
CA GLY A 196 -19.31 3.10 -7.71
C GLY A 196 -18.45 2.07 -6.98
N LEU A 197 -17.50 1.45 -7.69
CA LEU A 197 -16.54 0.49 -7.13
C LEU A 197 -15.52 1.17 -6.22
N CYS A 198 -14.97 2.32 -6.60
CA CYS A 198 -14.07 3.11 -5.74
C CYS A 198 -14.78 3.53 -4.44
N GLU A 199 -15.99 4.08 -4.54
CA GLU A 199 -16.79 4.44 -3.37
C GLU A 199 -17.13 3.23 -2.50
N ALA A 200 -17.43 2.08 -3.12
CA ALA A 200 -17.67 0.84 -2.41
C ALA A 200 -16.43 0.38 -1.62
N LEU A 201 -15.23 0.47 -2.21
CA LEU A 201 -13.98 0.17 -1.51
C LEU A 201 -13.78 1.06 -0.29
N GLY A 202 -13.93 2.38 -0.45
CA GLY A 202 -13.79 3.35 0.66
C GLY A 202 -14.80 3.10 1.77
N ARG A 203 -16.07 2.88 1.41
CA ARG A 203 -17.14 2.54 2.36
C ARG A 203 -16.84 1.25 3.12
N ASN A 204 -16.35 0.21 2.45
CA ASN A 204 -15.98 -1.05 3.09
C ASN A 204 -14.80 -0.89 4.04
N TYR A 205 -13.76 -0.16 3.61
CA TYR A 205 -12.59 0.12 4.45
C TYR A 205 -13.01 0.80 5.77
N LEU A 206 -13.83 1.85 5.69
CA LEU A 206 -14.33 2.55 6.88
C LEU A 206 -15.20 1.65 7.76
N ASN A 207 -16.05 0.80 7.17
CA ASN A 207 -16.93 -0.09 7.92
C ASN A 207 -16.20 -1.26 8.59
N ASN A 208 -15.11 -1.75 8.00
CA ASN A 208 -14.40 -2.94 8.49
C ASN A 208 -13.20 -2.56 9.36
N VAL A 209 -12.40 -1.59 8.93
CA VAL A 209 -11.12 -1.23 9.58
C VAL A 209 -11.25 0.08 10.35
N GLY A 210 -11.95 1.06 9.79
CA GLY A 210 -12.17 2.37 10.44
C GLY A 210 -13.22 2.39 11.55
N LYS A 211 -14.03 1.33 11.68
CA LYS A 211 -15.18 1.31 12.59
C LYS A 211 -14.74 1.44 14.05
N GLY A 212 -15.31 2.43 14.73
CA GLY A 212 -15.02 2.70 16.15
C GLY A 212 -13.66 3.37 16.39
N LYS A 213 -12.94 3.76 15.34
CA LYS A 213 -11.66 4.46 15.45
C LYS A 213 -11.88 5.96 15.55
N ASP A 214 -11.05 6.62 16.35
CA ASP A 214 -11.01 8.07 16.49
C ASP A 214 -10.25 8.68 15.30
N ILE A 215 -10.92 8.80 14.15
CA ILE A 215 -10.33 9.31 12.91
C ILE A 215 -10.26 10.84 12.96
N ARG A 216 -9.05 11.40 12.85
CA ARG A 216 -8.81 12.85 12.88
C ARG A 216 -7.80 13.29 11.82
N SER A 217 -7.94 14.52 11.36
CA SER A 217 -6.99 15.18 10.48
C SER A 217 -5.78 15.73 11.26
N PRO A 218 -4.61 15.87 10.61
CA PRO A 218 -4.28 15.46 9.24
C PRO A 218 -4.31 13.94 9.04
N ILE A 219 -4.91 13.50 7.92
CA ILE A 219 -4.97 12.10 7.51
C ILE A 219 -3.92 11.89 6.41
N MET A 220 -3.12 10.84 6.53
CA MET A 220 -2.21 10.41 5.48
C MET A 220 -2.72 9.11 4.86
N PHE A 221 -3.00 9.13 3.56
CA PHE A 221 -3.41 7.94 2.80
C PHE A 221 -2.19 7.31 2.11
N GLN A 222 -2.01 6.01 2.30
CA GLN A 222 -0.84 5.23 1.89
C GLN A 222 -1.24 3.89 1.28
N GLY A 223 -0.25 3.16 0.77
CA GLY A 223 -0.42 1.84 0.17
C GLY A 223 -0.60 1.92 -1.34
N GLY A 224 -0.65 0.76 -2.00
CA GLY A 224 -0.74 0.69 -3.46
C GLY A 224 -2.01 1.34 -4.02
N VAL A 225 -3.12 1.28 -3.27
CA VAL A 225 -4.39 1.89 -3.69
C VAL A 225 -4.34 3.42 -3.62
N ALA A 226 -3.42 4.02 -2.87
CA ALA A 226 -3.27 5.48 -2.86
C ALA A 226 -2.78 6.06 -4.21
N ALA A 227 -2.27 5.22 -5.12
CA ALA A 227 -1.98 5.61 -6.50
C ALA A 227 -3.24 5.70 -7.38
N ASN A 228 -4.37 5.13 -6.92
CA ASN A 228 -5.66 5.30 -7.57
C ASN A 228 -6.28 6.64 -7.12
N ILE A 229 -6.41 7.58 -8.04
CA ILE A 229 -6.87 8.96 -7.80
C ILE A 229 -8.40 9.11 -7.68
N GLY A 230 -9.17 8.06 -8.00
CA GLY A 230 -10.64 8.07 -8.01
C GLY A 230 -11.24 7.52 -6.73
#